data_AF-A0A357G6P6-F1
#
_entry.id   AF-A0A357G6P6-F1
#
_cell.length_a   1.000
_cell.length_b   1.000
_cell.length_c   1.000
_cell.angle_alpha   90.00
_cell.angle_beta   90.00
_cell.angle_gamma   90.00
#
_symmetry.space_group_name_H-M   'P 1'
#
loop_
_entity.id
_entity.type
_entity.pdbx_description
1 polymer ?
#
loop_
_entity_poly.entity_id
_entity_poly.type
_entity_poly.pdbx_seq_one_letter_code
_entity_poly.pdbx_strand_id
1 'polypeptide(L)'
;MFKKIDPKTPLPKMEEEILKFWNENKIFEKSLENRKDAKKYSFYDGPPFATGMPHYGHIVGSAMKDTVPRYWTMRGYYVERKWGWDCHGLPIENIVEKELGSNAKKDIEKIGVEKFNDLCRSKVLQYVEDWKKVINRLGRWADMENGYKTMDFSYMESVWWVFKQLWDKGLIYESYRSMHICPRCETTLSQSEVAEGYQTIKDLSATVKFELSEEKGTYVLAWTTTPWTLIGNVALAVGKDIDYVYVETTLTDEKGELKDEIYVIAKDRLAQVMGDRKYQIVREIKGSDLAGKSYAPMFSYYQEKDLKNKENGWKIYTADFVTTQDGTGIVHIAPAFGEDDMELGKKMQLPFVQHVGMDGIIKEEATDFFGLNVKPVGNHQATDIEIIKYLSRNNVLFSKEKYEHSYPHCWRCETPLLNYATSSWFVDVLKIKARALETAKKISWTPAHIKEGRFGKWMEGARDWSISRQRFWASVIPIWKCDKCGEMKVFGEVAELEKISGQKITDLHKHIVDGVTFKCGKTCLPAG
;
A
#
# COMPACT_ATOMS: atom_id res chain seq x y z
N MET A 1 -0.54 -53.77 38.59
CA MET A 1 0.86 -53.38 38.90
C MET A 1 1.21 -52.23 37.97
N PHE A 2 1.72 -51.10 38.47
CA PHE A 2 2.07 -49.95 37.61
C PHE A 2 3.42 -50.17 36.90
N LYS A 3 3.58 -49.62 35.70
CA LYS A 3 4.87 -49.62 34.99
C LYS A 3 5.86 -48.74 35.77
N LYS A 4 7.00 -49.31 36.16
CA LYS A 4 8.04 -48.56 36.89
C LYS A 4 8.66 -47.52 35.94
N ILE A 5 8.66 -46.24 36.32
CA ILE A 5 9.25 -45.16 35.54
C ILE A 5 10.74 -45.09 35.89
N ASP A 6 11.62 -45.03 34.88
CA ASP A 6 13.04 -44.73 35.07
C ASP A 6 13.23 -43.20 35.12
N PRO A 7 13.64 -42.62 36.28
CA PRO A 7 13.87 -41.19 36.42
C PRO A 7 14.93 -40.61 35.48
N LYS A 8 15.76 -41.46 34.87
CA LYS A 8 16.79 -41.07 33.91
C LYS A 8 16.27 -40.93 32.48
N THR A 9 15.04 -41.33 32.20
CA THR A 9 14.48 -41.23 30.84
C THR A 9 14.23 -39.75 30.52
N PRO A 10 14.85 -39.19 29.47
CA PRO A 10 14.65 -37.79 29.11
C PRO A 10 13.19 -37.54 28.65
N LEU A 11 12.59 -36.44 29.12
CA LEU A 11 11.25 -36.02 28.71
C LEU A 11 11.03 -36.00 27.18
N PRO A 12 11.98 -35.51 26.34
CA PRO A 12 11.81 -35.53 24.90
C PRO A 12 11.58 -36.93 24.30
N LYS A 13 12.21 -37.97 24.87
CA LYS A 13 11.99 -39.36 24.44
C LYS A 13 10.61 -39.88 24.84
N MET A 14 10.16 -39.52 26.04
CA MET A 14 8.81 -39.87 26.49
C MET A 14 7.73 -39.22 25.60
N GLU A 15 7.94 -37.97 25.19
CA GLU A 15 7.04 -37.29 24.25
C GLU A 15 6.99 -38.01 22.89
N GLU A 16 8.13 -38.44 22.34
CA GLU A 16 8.19 -39.20 21.09
C GLU A 16 7.42 -40.53 21.18
N GLU A 17 7.54 -41.25 22.30
CA GLU A 17 6.78 -42.47 22.55
C GLU A 17 5.26 -42.22 22.59
N ILE A 18 4.84 -41.13 23.23
CA ILE A 18 3.41 -40.75 23.31
C ILE A 18 2.88 -40.28 21.95
N LEU A 19 3.66 -39.50 21.19
CA LEU A 19 3.29 -39.09 19.83
C LEU A 19 3.11 -40.30 18.92
N LYS A 20 4.04 -41.27 18.99
CA LYS A 20 3.93 -42.53 18.27
C LYS A 20 2.65 -43.29 18.64
N PHE A 21 2.37 -43.42 19.93
CA PHE A 21 1.13 -44.04 20.40
C PHE A 21 -0.11 -43.33 19.87
N TRP A 22 -0.16 -41.99 19.90
CA TRP A 22 -1.29 -41.22 19.39
C TRP A 22 -1.52 -41.42 17.90
N ASN A 23 -0.45 -41.44 17.12
CA ASN A 23 -0.50 -41.60 15.66
C ASN A 23 -0.90 -43.01 15.24
N GLU A 24 -0.28 -44.05 15.80
CA GLU A 24 -0.62 -45.45 15.51
C GLU A 24 -2.08 -45.77 15.86
N ASN A 25 -2.59 -45.16 16.94
CA ASN A 25 -3.94 -45.42 17.42
C ASN A 25 -4.97 -44.42 16.91
N LYS A 26 -4.60 -43.45 16.05
CA LYS A 26 -5.50 -42.41 15.51
C LYS A 26 -6.30 -41.71 16.61
N ILE A 27 -5.61 -41.29 17.67
CA ILE A 27 -6.26 -40.77 18.89
C ILE A 27 -6.98 -39.45 18.62
N PHE A 28 -6.43 -38.61 17.75
CA PHE A 28 -7.08 -37.35 17.37
C PHE A 28 -8.42 -37.62 16.66
N GLU A 29 -8.43 -38.50 15.65
CA GLU A 29 -9.61 -38.87 14.88
C GLU A 29 -10.66 -39.52 15.77
N LYS A 30 -10.25 -40.46 16.63
CA LYS A 30 -11.13 -41.08 17.63
C LYS A 30 -11.74 -40.04 18.58
N SER A 31 -11.00 -38.98 18.94
CA SER A 31 -11.54 -37.91 19.79
C SER A 31 -12.68 -37.14 19.13
N LEU A 32 -12.66 -37.01 17.80
CA LEU A 32 -13.74 -36.42 17.01
C LEU A 32 -14.90 -37.40 16.82
N GLU A 33 -14.60 -38.65 16.49
CA GLU A 33 -15.60 -39.71 16.27
C GLU A 33 -16.45 -39.95 17.53
N ASN A 34 -15.81 -40.05 18.70
CA ASN A 34 -16.48 -40.19 20.01
C ASN A 34 -17.42 -39.02 20.37
N ARG A 35 -17.38 -37.93 19.60
CA ARG A 35 -18.16 -36.71 19.82
C ARG A 35 -19.00 -36.33 18.59
N LYS A 36 -19.12 -37.17 17.56
CA LYS A 36 -19.73 -36.80 16.27
C LYS A 36 -21.14 -36.22 16.39
N ASP A 37 -21.95 -36.74 17.32
CA ASP A 37 -23.33 -36.31 17.56
C ASP A 37 -23.46 -35.30 18.72
N ALA A 38 -22.34 -34.84 19.28
CA ALA A 38 -22.33 -33.88 20.37
C ALA A 38 -22.53 -32.44 19.87
N LYS A 39 -22.78 -31.52 20.81
CA LYS A 39 -22.90 -30.09 20.49
C LYS A 39 -21.61 -29.58 19.87
N LYS A 40 -21.72 -28.86 18.74
CA LYS A 40 -20.57 -28.29 18.04
C LYS A 40 -20.00 -27.09 18.77
N TYR A 41 -18.68 -27.01 18.81
CA TYR A 41 -17.92 -25.80 19.10
C TYR A 41 -17.15 -25.42 17.83
N SER A 42 -17.55 -24.32 17.20
CA SER A 42 -16.91 -23.85 15.97
C SER A 42 -15.59 -23.16 16.30
N PHE A 43 -14.50 -23.70 15.77
CA PHE A 43 -13.15 -23.15 15.90
C PHE A 43 -12.61 -22.84 14.51
N TYR A 44 -12.18 -21.59 14.30
CA TYR A 44 -11.53 -21.17 13.07
C TYR A 44 -10.05 -20.97 13.31
N ASP A 45 -9.24 -21.63 12.50
CA ASP A 45 -7.80 -21.50 12.54
C ASP A 45 -7.35 -20.40 11.57
N GLY A 46 -6.76 -19.34 12.11
CA GLY A 46 -6.11 -18.31 11.29
C GLY A 46 -4.96 -18.95 10.50
N PRO A 47 -5.03 -18.96 9.15
CA PRO A 47 -4.09 -19.69 8.32
C PRO A 47 -2.72 -18.99 8.34
N PRO A 48 -1.63 -19.68 8.71
CA PRO A 48 -0.30 -19.10 8.56
C PRO A 48 0.10 -19.00 7.08
N PHE A 49 0.96 -18.01 6.78
CA PHE A 49 1.65 -17.94 5.50
C PHE A 49 2.61 -19.13 5.34
N ALA A 50 2.52 -19.81 4.21
CA ALA A 50 3.44 -20.90 3.85
C ALA A 50 4.73 -20.34 3.23
N THR A 51 5.47 -19.50 3.95
CA THR A 51 6.59 -18.70 3.41
C THR A 51 7.87 -18.82 4.22
N GLY A 52 7.97 -19.81 5.12
CA GLY A 52 9.14 -20.00 5.96
C GLY A 52 8.91 -21.01 7.08
N MET A 53 9.98 -21.27 7.84
CA MET A 53 9.93 -22.15 9.01
C MET A 53 9.16 -21.50 10.17
N PRO A 54 8.45 -22.28 11.01
CA PRO A 54 7.76 -21.74 12.16
C PRO A 54 8.74 -21.22 13.24
N HIS A 55 8.62 -19.95 13.63
CA HIS A 55 9.29 -19.36 14.81
C HIS A 55 8.42 -19.42 16.07
N TYR A 56 8.97 -18.99 17.22
CA TYR A 56 8.29 -19.06 18.54
C TYR A 56 6.91 -18.39 18.59
N GLY A 57 6.66 -17.34 17.80
CA GLY A 57 5.34 -16.71 17.70
C GLY A 57 4.26 -17.69 17.20
N HIS A 58 4.59 -18.51 16.21
CA HIS A 58 3.71 -19.57 15.72
C HIS A 58 3.47 -20.66 16.76
N ILE A 59 4.48 -20.97 17.56
CA ILE A 59 4.40 -21.99 18.62
C ILE A 59 3.45 -21.54 19.73
N VAL A 60 3.57 -20.30 20.20
CA VAL A 60 2.66 -19.75 21.22
C VAL A 60 1.21 -19.75 20.71
N GLY A 61 0.98 -19.25 19.49
CA GLY A 61 -0.34 -19.28 18.87
C GLY A 61 -0.88 -20.71 18.73
N SER A 62 -0.05 -21.66 18.30
CA SER A 62 -0.44 -23.07 18.15
C SER A 62 -0.78 -23.73 19.48
N ALA A 63 -0.03 -23.46 20.56
CA ALA A 63 -0.30 -23.99 21.89
C ALA A 63 -1.66 -23.53 22.41
N MET A 64 -2.00 -22.25 22.26
CA MET A 64 -3.32 -21.72 22.63
C MET A 64 -4.44 -22.35 21.80
N LYS A 65 -4.22 -22.44 20.48
CA LYS A 65 -5.16 -23.04 19.51
C LYS A 65 -5.32 -24.57 19.65
N ASP A 66 -4.46 -25.24 20.41
CA ASP A 66 -4.62 -26.66 20.72
C ASP A 66 -5.28 -26.87 22.10
N THR A 67 -4.84 -26.07 23.09
CA THR A 67 -5.34 -26.14 24.47
C THR A 67 -6.85 -25.89 24.53
N VAL A 68 -7.35 -24.85 23.87
CA VAL A 68 -8.77 -24.48 23.92
C VAL A 68 -9.67 -25.55 23.26
N PRO A 69 -9.39 -26.03 22.03
CA PRO A 69 -10.16 -27.13 21.46
C PRO A 69 -10.11 -28.42 22.28
N ARG A 70 -8.95 -28.78 22.86
CA ARG A 70 -8.85 -29.95 23.75
C ARG A 70 -9.76 -29.81 24.96
N TYR A 71 -9.73 -28.65 25.62
CA TYR A 71 -10.62 -28.35 26.74
C TYR A 71 -12.08 -28.57 26.36
N TRP A 72 -12.55 -28.00 25.25
CA TRP A 72 -13.94 -28.14 24.83
C TRP A 72 -14.32 -29.56 24.43
N THR A 73 -13.42 -30.31 23.79
CA THR A 73 -13.61 -31.75 23.53
C THR A 73 -13.77 -32.54 24.83
N MET A 74 -12.95 -32.25 25.84
CA MET A 74 -13.06 -32.87 27.17
C MET A 74 -14.35 -32.47 27.90
N ARG A 75 -14.88 -31.27 27.64
CA ARG A 75 -16.19 -30.79 28.11
C ARG A 75 -17.38 -31.38 27.35
N GLY A 76 -17.14 -32.30 26.42
CA GLY A 76 -18.18 -33.03 25.71
C GLY A 76 -18.63 -32.41 24.38
N TYR A 77 -17.90 -31.46 23.82
CA TYR A 77 -18.23 -30.83 22.54
C TYR A 77 -17.56 -31.53 21.36
N TYR A 78 -18.21 -31.48 20.21
CA TYR A 78 -17.59 -31.76 18.91
C TYR A 78 -16.81 -30.54 18.45
N VAL A 79 -15.50 -30.67 18.29
CA VAL A 79 -14.62 -29.55 17.91
C VAL A 79 -13.80 -29.94 16.70
N GLU A 80 -14.30 -29.64 15.51
CA GLU A 80 -13.54 -29.82 14.26
C GLU A 80 -12.36 -28.83 14.21
N ARG A 81 -11.19 -29.31 13.79
CA ARG A 81 -9.94 -28.55 13.80
C ARG A 81 -9.23 -28.68 12.46
N LYS A 82 -9.70 -27.97 11.45
CA LYS A 82 -9.09 -27.96 10.12
C LYS A 82 -7.98 -26.93 10.06
N TRP A 83 -6.81 -27.36 9.57
CA TRP A 83 -5.71 -26.45 9.30
C TRP A 83 -5.96 -25.67 8.01
N GLY A 84 -5.51 -24.42 7.98
CA GLY A 84 -5.56 -23.56 6.81
C GLY A 84 -4.18 -23.11 6.37
N TRP A 85 -4.00 -22.88 5.07
CA TRP A 85 -2.78 -22.30 4.52
C TRP A 85 -3.08 -21.04 3.73
N ASP A 86 -2.40 -19.95 4.07
CA ASP A 86 -2.38 -18.76 3.23
C ASP A 86 -1.22 -18.87 2.24
N CYS A 87 -1.59 -19.15 0.99
CA CYS A 87 -0.68 -19.52 -0.08
C CYS A 87 -0.38 -18.39 -1.06
N HIS A 88 -1.09 -17.26 -0.99
CA HIS A 88 -1.07 -16.21 -2.01
C HIS A 88 -0.35 -14.93 -1.57
N GLY A 89 -0.08 -14.07 -2.55
CA GLY A 89 0.35 -12.70 -2.34
C GLY A 89 1.86 -12.50 -2.25
N LEU A 90 2.28 -11.26 -2.00
CA LEU A 90 3.70 -10.90 -2.10
C LEU A 90 4.68 -11.68 -1.20
N PRO A 91 4.37 -12.30 -0.03
CA PRO A 91 5.45 -12.85 0.78
C PRO A 91 6.08 -14.06 0.08
N ILE A 92 5.28 -14.89 -0.60
CA ILE A 92 5.79 -16.01 -1.40
C ILE A 92 6.39 -15.52 -2.72
N GLU A 93 5.76 -14.55 -3.39
CA GLU A 93 6.31 -13.97 -4.62
C GLU A 93 7.70 -13.38 -4.37
N ASN A 94 7.92 -12.68 -3.25
CA ASN A 94 9.21 -12.10 -2.90
C ASN A 94 10.30 -13.16 -2.67
N ILE A 95 9.94 -14.35 -2.16
CA ILE A 95 10.87 -15.47 -1.99
C ILE A 95 11.28 -16.01 -3.36
N VAL A 96 10.29 -16.23 -4.23
CA VAL A 96 10.52 -16.72 -5.60
C VAL A 96 11.29 -15.71 -6.44
N GLU A 97 10.98 -14.41 -6.33
CA GLU A 97 11.73 -13.32 -6.97
C GLU A 97 13.22 -13.36 -6.60
N LYS A 98 13.53 -13.47 -5.29
CA LYS A 98 14.91 -13.55 -4.81
C LYS A 98 15.65 -14.77 -5.35
N GLU A 99 14.99 -15.92 -5.42
CA GLU A 99 15.56 -17.16 -5.95
C GLU A 99 15.82 -17.08 -7.46
N LEU A 100 14.94 -16.38 -8.19
CA LEU A 100 15.08 -16.12 -9.61
C LEU A 100 16.03 -14.95 -9.94
N GLY A 101 16.49 -14.21 -8.93
CA GLY A 101 17.28 -12.99 -9.11
C GLY A 101 16.51 -11.86 -9.80
N SER A 102 15.17 -11.90 -9.75
CA SER A 102 14.29 -10.88 -10.31
C SER A 102 14.15 -9.70 -9.34
N ASN A 103 14.35 -8.48 -9.85
CA ASN A 103 14.27 -7.26 -9.03
C ASN A 103 13.12 -6.33 -9.44
N ALA A 104 12.48 -6.60 -10.59
CA ALA A 104 11.38 -5.81 -11.12
C ALA A 104 10.27 -6.69 -11.70
N LYS A 105 9.05 -6.14 -11.76
CA LYS A 105 7.88 -6.83 -12.32
C LYS A 105 8.10 -7.26 -13.78
N LYS A 106 8.75 -6.41 -14.58
CA LYS A 106 9.08 -6.66 -15.98
C LYS A 106 9.97 -7.90 -16.17
N ASP A 107 10.80 -8.25 -15.18
CA ASP A 107 11.63 -9.45 -15.26
C ASP A 107 10.79 -10.72 -15.13
N ILE A 108 9.75 -10.70 -14.28
CA ILE A 108 8.80 -11.82 -14.14
C ILE A 108 8.03 -12.03 -15.44
N GLU A 109 7.59 -10.94 -16.08
CA GLU A 109 6.90 -11.01 -17.38
C GLU A 109 7.81 -11.61 -18.47
N LYS A 110 9.11 -11.28 -18.47
CA LYS A 110 10.11 -11.89 -19.37
C LYS A 110 10.35 -13.37 -19.08
N ILE A 111 10.36 -13.77 -17.80
CA ILE A 111 10.50 -15.18 -17.38
C ILE A 111 9.26 -16.00 -17.77
N GLY A 112 8.09 -15.36 -17.76
CA GLY A 112 6.79 -15.96 -18.00
C GLY A 112 6.00 -16.13 -16.70
N VAL A 113 4.77 -15.60 -16.70
CA VAL A 113 3.87 -15.60 -15.53
C VAL A 113 3.48 -17.01 -15.07
N GLU A 114 3.30 -17.94 -16.02
CA GLU A 114 3.03 -19.36 -15.73
C GLU A 114 4.16 -19.99 -14.90
N LYS A 115 5.39 -19.92 -15.42
CA LYS A 115 6.59 -20.44 -14.74
C LYS A 115 6.79 -19.84 -13.35
N PHE A 116 6.56 -18.54 -13.20
CA PHE A 116 6.65 -17.86 -11.91
C PHE A 116 5.60 -18.37 -10.91
N ASN A 117 4.35 -18.52 -11.36
CA ASN A 117 3.25 -19.00 -10.53
C ASN A 117 3.44 -20.46 -10.11
N ASP A 118 3.93 -21.32 -11.01
CA ASP A 118 4.26 -22.72 -10.68
C ASP A 118 5.36 -22.83 -9.62
N LEU A 119 6.38 -21.96 -9.70
CA LEU A 119 7.40 -21.89 -8.68
C LEU A 119 6.82 -21.46 -7.33
N CYS A 120 5.96 -20.43 -7.30
CA CYS A 120 5.27 -20.01 -6.08
C CYS A 120 4.46 -21.17 -5.46
N ARG A 121 3.70 -21.90 -6.29
CA ARG A 121 2.95 -23.09 -5.88
C ARG A 121 3.84 -24.16 -5.26
N SER A 122 4.96 -24.50 -5.91
CA SER A 122 5.85 -25.56 -5.40
C SER A 122 6.49 -25.20 -4.05
N LYS A 123 6.88 -23.93 -3.85
CA LYS A 123 7.48 -23.46 -2.60
C LYS A 123 6.51 -23.50 -1.42
N VAL A 124 5.25 -23.15 -1.66
CA VAL A 124 4.19 -23.31 -0.66
C VAL A 124 4.12 -24.76 -0.17
N LEU A 125 4.09 -25.72 -1.09
CA LEU A 125 4.00 -27.15 -0.75
C LEU A 125 5.21 -27.65 0.05
N GLN A 126 6.41 -27.13 -0.24
CA GLN A 126 7.61 -27.45 0.53
C GLN A 126 7.48 -27.02 1.99
N TYR A 127 7.06 -25.77 2.25
CA TYR A 127 6.91 -25.27 3.62
C TYR A 127 5.79 -25.99 4.39
N VAL A 128 4.72 -26.42 3.73
CA VAL A 128 3.65 -27.20 4.36
C VAL A 128 4.20 -28.46 5.03
N GLU A 129 5.08 -29.19 4.35
CA GLU A 129 5.66 -30.45 4.87
C GLU A 129 6.59 -30.21 6.08
N ASP A 130 7.36 -29.12 6.07
CA ASP A 130 8.22 -28.78 7.20
C ASP A 130 7.40 -28.35 8.43
N TRP A 131 6.30 -27.63 8.22
CA TRP A 131 5.38 -27.29 9.29
C TRP A 131 4.68 -28.51 9.89
N LYS A 132 4.26 -29.49 9.08
CA LYS A 132 3.66 -30.74 9.58
C LYS A 132 4.56 -31.42 10.61
N LYS A 133 5.88 -31.47 10.36
CA LYS A 133 6.86 -32.04 11.30
C LYS A 133 6.87 -31.29 12.63
N VAL A 134 6.94 -29.96 12.60
CA VAL A 134 7.03 -29.13 13.80
C VAL A 134 5.71 -29.14 14.60
N ILE A 135 4.58 -29.03 13.93
CA ILE A 135 3.25 -29.04 14.57
C ILE A 135 2.94 -30.40 15.20
N ASN A 136 3.30 -31.50 14.52
CA ASN A 136 3.21 -32.83 15.10
C ASN A 136 4.14 -32.97 16.32
N ARG A 137 5.38 -32.46 16.25
CA ARG A 137 6.31 -32.51 17.39
C ARG A 137 5.85 -31.68 18.59
N LEU A 138 5.14 -30.57 18.36
CA LEU A 138 4.47 -29.77 19.38
C LEU A 138 3.31 -30.52 20.05
N GLY A 139 2.77 -31.56 19.40
CA GLY A 139 1.63 -32.33 19.88
C GLY A 139 0.28 -31.67 19.61
N ARG A 140 0.23 -30.69 18.69
CA ARG A 140 -1.02 -30.01 18.33
C ARG A 140 -1.90 -30.91 17.46
N TRP A 141 -3.15 -31.11 17.87
CA TRP A 141 -4.14 -31.86 17.09
C TRP A 141 -4.89 -30.94 16.13
N ALA A 142 -4.53 -31.03 14.86
CA ALA A 142 -5.21 -30.36 13.75
C ALA A 142 -5.13 -31.23 12.50
N ASP A 143 -6.22 -31.25 11.72
CA ASP A 143 -6.26 -31.94 10.43
C ASP A 143 -5.53 -31.09 9.38
N MET A 144 -4.30 -31.48 9.07
CA MET A 144 -3.45 -30.87 8.05
C MET A 144 -3.54 -31.59 6.70
N GLU A 145 -4.18 -32.76 6.64
CA GLU A 145 -4.34 -33.55 5.41
C GLU A 145 -5.58 -33.09 4.64
N ASN A 146 -6.71 -32.90 5.32
CA ASN A 146 -7.93 -32.32 4.75
C ASN A 146 -8.08 -30.83 5.10
N GLY A 147 -6.95 -30.14 5.25
CA GLY A 147 -6.91 -28.70 5.43
C GLY A 147 -7.34 -27.94 4.16
N TYR A 148 -7.54 -26.64 4.29
CA TYR A 148 -7.84 -25.76 3.15
C TYR A 148 -6.61 -24.95 2.77
N LYS A 149 -6.43 -24.66 1.47
CA LYS A 149 -5.41 -23.75 0.97
C LYS A 149 -6.07 -22.65 0.18
N THR A 150 -5.62 -21.41 0.34
CA THR A 150 -6.20 -20.28 -0.41
C THR A 150 -6.02 -20.40 -1.92
N MET A 151 -5.04 -21.21 -2.37
CA MET A 151 -4.80 -21.55 -3.78
C MET A 151 -5.65 -22.71 -4.32
N ASP A 152 -6.46 -23.37 -3.50
CA ASP A 152 -7.35 -24.43 -3.97
C ASP A 152 -8.48 -23.83 -4.83
N PHE A 153 -8.86 -24.52 -5.91
CA PHE A 153 -9.86 -24.05 -6.88
C PHE A 153 -11.18 -23.63 -6.21
N SER A 154 -11.73 -24.50 -5.36
CA SER A 154 -13.00 -24.26 -4.67
C SER A 154 -12.95 -23.09 -3.68
N TYR A 155 -11.78 -22.85 -3.10
CA TYR A 155 -11.56 -21.69 -2.23
C TYR A 155 -11.58 -20.40 -3.05
N MET A 156 -10.85 -20.36 -4.17
CA MET A 156 -10.82 -19.21 -5.07
C MET A 156 -12.19 -18.91 -5.68
N GLU A 157 -12.96 -19.94 -6.05
CA GLU A 157 -14.34 -19.77 -6.53
C GLU A 157 -15.25 -19.20 -5.43
N SER A 158 -15.08 -19.62 -4.18
CA SER A 158 -15.79 -19.02 -3.05
C SER A 158 -15.43 -17.53 -2.87
N VAL A 159 -14.17 -17.15 -3.13
CA VAL A 159 -13.74 -15.74 -3.12
C VAL A 159 -14.42 -14.95 -4.25
N TRP A 160 -14.56 -15.53 -5.45
CA TRP A 160 -15.32 -14.93 -6.55
C TRP A 160 -16.79 -14.72 -6.18
N TRP A 161 -17.41 -15.71 -5.54
CA TRP A 161 -18.76 -15.58 -5.03
C TRP A 161 -18.88 -14.43 -4.02
N VAL A 162 -17.97 -14.33 -3.04
CA VAL A 162 -17.96 -13.20 -2.09
C VAL A 162 -17.81 -11.87 -2.82
N PHE A 163 -16.90 -11.78 -3.79
CA PHE A 163 -16.70 -10.58 -4.59
C PHE A 163 -17.98 -10.17 -5.33
N LYS A 164 -18.65 -11.13 -5.98
CA LYS A 164 -19.94 -10.91 -6.66
C LYS A 164 -21.03 -10.44 -5.70
N GLN A 165 -21.09 -11.01 -4.49
CA GLN A 165 -22.05 -10.56 -3.46
C GLN A 165 -21.80 -9.12 -3.02
N LEU A 166 -20.54 -8.69 -2.93
CA LEU A 166 -20.19 -7.29 -2.61
C LEU A 166 -20.53 -6.36 -3.79
N TRP A 167 -20.25 -6.81 -5.02
CA TRP A 167 -20.59 -6.10 -6.24
C TRP A 167 -22.09 -5.83 -6.36
N ASP A 168 -22.91 -6.87 -6.19
CA ASP A 168 -24.37 -6.79 -6.29
C ASP A 168 -24.99 -5.89 -5.21
N LYS A 169 -24.30 -5.72 -4.08
CA LYS A 169 -24.69 -4.80 -3.00
C LYS A 169 -24.22 -3.37 -3.22
N GLY A 170 -23.54 -3.08 -4.34
CA GLY A 170 -22.97 -1.75 -4.62
C GLY A 170 -21.87 -1.34 -3.63
N LEU A 171 -21.15 -2.33 -3.09
CA LEU A 171 -20.02 -2.13 -2.17
C LEU A 171 -18.67 -2.15 -2.90
N ILE A 172 -18.60 -2.62 -4.13
CA ILE A 172 -17.39 -2.60 -4.94
C ILE A 172 -17.40 -1.41 -5.89
N TYR A 173 -16.30 -0.67 -5.94
CA TYR A 173 -16.13 0.43 -6.88
C TYR A 173 -14.66 0.60 -7.28
N GLU A 174 -14.43 1.10 -8.50
CA GLU A 174 -13.12 1.53 -8.96
C GLU A 174 -12.96 3.03 -8.67
N SER A 175 -11.80 3.44 -8.15
CA SER A 175 -11.50 4.86 -7.95
C SER A 175 -10.06 5.18 -8.28
N TYR A 176 -9.85 6.36 -8.86
CA TYR A 176 -8.54 6.94 -9.10
C TYR A 176 -8.23 7.97 -8.00
N ARG A 177 -7.31 7.60 -7.10
CA ARG A 177 -6.95 8.41 -5.93
C ARG A 177 -5.47 8.29 -5.59
N SER A 178 -4.97 9.24 -4.80
CA SER A 178 -3.64 9.17 -4.22
C SER A 178 -3.57 8.00 -3.24
N MET A 179 -2.59 7.13 -3.40
CA MET A 179 -2.35 5.97 -2.55
C MET A 179 -0.86 5.75 -2.36
N HIS A 180 -0.51 4.98 -1.33
CA HIS A 180 0.84 4.48 -1.19
C HIS A 180 1.06 3.30 -2.16
N ILE A 181 2.11 3.40 -2.97
CA ILE A 181 2.61 2.30 -3.81
C ILE A 181 4.01 1.91 -3.36
N CYS A 182 4.35 0.64 -3.55
CA CYS A 182 5.74 0.20 -3.50
C CYS A 182 6.32 0.24 -4.93
N PRO A 183 7.33 1.06 -5.22
CA PRO A 183 7.89 1.16 -6.57
C PRO A 183 8.63 -0.12 -6.99
N ARG A 184 9.20 -0.86 -6.03
CA ARG A 184 9.81 -2.17 -6.31
C ARG A 184 8.77 -3.25 -6.65
N CYS A 185 7.69 -3.32 -5.86
CA CYS A 185 6.65 -4.33 -6.07
C CYS A 185 5.61 -3.92 -7.13
N GLU A 186 5.66 -2.67 -7.60
CA GLU A 186 4.74 -2.09 -8.58
C GLU A 186 3.25 -2.34 -8.25
N THR A 187 2.88 -2.17 -6.98
CA THR A 187 1.51 -2.38 -6.49
C THR A 187 1.11 -1.38 -5.41
N THR A 188 -0.18 -1.10 -5.32
CA THR A 188 -0.78 -0.35 -4.21
C THR A 188 -0.75 -1.14 -2.91
N LEU A 189 -0.72 -0.43 -1.77
CA LEU A 189 -0.85 -1.02 -0.43
C LEU A 189 -2.11 -0.51 0.27
N SER A 190 -2.66 -1.33 1.18
CA SER A 190 -3.72 -0.89 2.08
C SER A 190 -3.17 -0.07 3.24
N GLN A 191 -4.02 0.72 3.90
CA GLN A 191 -3.58 1.54 5.04
C GLN A 191 -3.01 0.71 6.19
N SER A 192 -3.57 -0.47 6.48
CA SER A 192 -3.04 -1.38 7.51
C SER A 192 -1.62 -1.82 7.17
N GLU A 193 -1.33 -2.12 5.89
CA GLU A 193 0.01 -2.51 5.45
C GLU A 193 1.02 -1.35 5.50
N VAL A 194 0.57 -0.11 5.27
CA VAL A 194 1.42 1.08 5.39
C VAL A 194 1.75 1.37 6.86
N ALA A 195 0.75 1.25 7.75
CA ALA A 195 0.91 1.53 9.18
C ALA A 195 1.94 0.61 9.86
N GLU A 196 2.15 -0.60 9.35
CA GLU A 196 3.14 -1.55 9.86
C GLU A 196 4.59 -1.23 9.44
N GLY A 197 4.79 -0.36 8.45
CA GLY A 197 6.08 -0.16 7.79
C GLY A 197 6.76 1.19 8.06
N TYR A 198 6.32 1.98 9.04
CA TYR A 198 6.95 3.27 9.33
C TYR A 198 8.35 3.12 9.90
N GLN A 199 9.29 3.91 9.37
CA GLN A 199 10.68 3.96 9.84
C GLN A 199 11.15 5.41 9.91
N THR A 200 12.06 5.72 10.84
CA THR A 200 12.68 7.05 10.90
C THR A 200 13.81 7.12 9.88
N ILE A 201 13.73 8.07 8.93
CA ILE A 201 14.75 8.30 7.91
C ILE A 201 15.19 9.76 7.89
N LYS A 202 16.34 9.99 7.27
CA LYS A 202 16.86 11.32 6.97
C LYS A 202 16.66 11.61 5.50
N ASP A 203 15.89 12.64 5.18
CA ASP A 203 15.70 13.17 3.83
C ASP A 203 16.43 14.51 3.66
N LEU A 204 16.61 14.93 2.41
CA LEU A 204 17.06 16.27 2.09
C LEU A 204 15.84 17.11 1.75
N SER A 205 15.52 18.05 2.63
CA SER A 205 14.52 19.05 2.35
C SER A 205 15.12 20.18 1.50
N ALA A 206 14.26 20.82 0.71
CA ALA A 206 14.61 21.95 -0.14
C ALA A 206 13.58 23.06 0.02
N THR A 207 14.06 24.30 0.15
CA THR A 207 13.25 25.51 -0.03
C THR A 207 13.55 26.08 -1.40
N VAL A 208 12.52 26.31 -2.19
CA VAL A 208 12.60 26.59 -3.62
C VAL A 208 11.93 27.93 -3.93
N LYS A 209 12.55 28.68 -4.85
CA LYS A 209 12.09 29.98 -5.35
C LYS A 209 11.16 29.80 -6.55
N PHE A 210 9.98 30.41 -6.49
CA PHE A 210 9.03 30.51 -7.62
C PHE A 210 8.83 31.98 -7.98
N GLU A 211 9.37 32.42 -9.12
CA GLU A 211 9.29 33.83 -9.53
C GLU A 211 7.86 34.19 -9.94
N LEU A 212 7.29 35.26 -9.37
CA LEU A 212 5.99 35.78 -9.80
C LEU A 212 6.08 36.35 -11.22
N SER A 213 5.10 36.03 -12.07
CA SER A 213 5.13 36.45 -13.48
C SER A 213 4.97 37.95 -13.65
N GLU A 214 4.15 38.59 -12.82
CA GLU A 214 3.83 40.02 -12.88
C GLU A 214 4.75 40.89 -12.00
N GLU A 215 5.43 40.29 -11.01
CA GLU A 215 6.33 40.96 -10.06
C GLU A 215 7.75 40.42 -10.22
N LYS A 216 8.48 40.86 -11.27
CA LYS A 216 9.85 40.39 -11.54
C LYS A 216 10.79 40.64 -10.37
N GLY A 217 11.64 39.64 -10.07
CA GLY A 217 12.52 39.67 -8.89
C GLY A 217 11.82 39.37 -7.55
N THR A 218 10.51 39.06 -7.57
CA THR A 218 9.78 38.57 -6.40
C THR A 218 9.57 37.06 -6.50
N TYR A 219 9.97 36.35 -5.45
CA TYR A 219 9.93 34.89 -5.39
C TYR A 219 9.08 34.40 -4.23
N VAL A 220 8.14 33.53 -4.53
CA VAL A 220 7.38 32.79 -3.52
C VAL A 220 8.22 31.58 -3.09
N LEU A 221 8.47 31.44 -1.79
CA LEU A 221 9.28 30.34 -1.28
C LEU A 221 8.39 29.18 -0.83
N ALA A 222 8.52 28.01 -1.46
CA ALA A 222 7.86 26.79 -1.01
C ALA A 222 8.89 25.78 -0.49
N TRP A 223 8.52 25.01 0.53
CA TRP A 223 9.38 24.00 1.14
C TRP A 223 8.85 22.59 0.85
N THR A 224 9.76 21.63 0.67
CA THR A 224 9.43 20.22 0.45
C THR A 224 10.49 19.30 1.04
N THR A 225 10.07 18.12 1.53
CA THR A 225 10.94 16.99 1.89
C THR A 225 11.13 15.99 0.74
N THR A 226 10.43 16.20 -0.38
CA THR A 226 10.47 15.32 -1.56
C THR A 226 10.81 16.12 -2.84
N PRO A 227 12.06 16.58 -3.00
CA PRO A 227 12.49 17.33 -4.19
C PRO A 227 12.10 16.69 -5.52
N TRP A 228 12.10 15.36 -5.62
CA TRP A 228 11.65 14.63 -6.81
C TRP A 228 10.23 14.94 -7.28
N THR A 229 9.34 15.41 -6.41
CA THR A 229 7.96 15.78 -6.76
C THR A 229 7.87 17.13 -7.46
N LEU A 230 8.88 18.00 -7.34
CA LEU A 230 8.89 19.36 -7.90
C LEU A 230 8.76 19.38 -9.43
N ILE A 231 9.21 18.32 -10.12
CA ILE A 231 9.04 18.14 -11.56
C ILE A 231 7.55 18.10 -11.95
N GLY A 232 6.71 17.55 -11.07
CA GLY A 232 5.27 17.46 -11.23
C GLY A 232 4.50 18.67 -10.67
N ASN A 233 5.18 19.76 -10.31
CA ASN A 233 4.55 20.95 -9.76
C ASN A 233 3.65 21.64 -10.79
N VAL A 234 2.40 21.92 -10.39
CA VAL A 234 1.40 22.61 -11.22
C VAL A 234 0.71 23.76 -10.51
N ALA A 235 0.91 23.94 -9.20
CA ALA A 235 0.38 25.07 -8.44
C ALA A 235 1.18 25.31 -7.14
N LEU A 236 0.89 26.42 -6.48
CA LEU A 236 1.26 26.67 -5.08
C LEU A 236 0.00 26.83 -4.24
N ALA A 237 0.03 26.42 -2.99
CA ALA A 237 -1.06 26.61 -2.04
C ALA A 237 -0.64 27.49 -0.86
N VAL A 238 -1.56 28.39 -0.48
CA VAL A 238 -1.43 29.31 0.67
C VAL A 238 -2.65 29.21 1.57
N GLY A 239 -2.51 29.46 2.87
CA GLY A 239 -3.66 29.54 3.77
C GLY A 239 -4.36 30.87 3.60
N LYS A 240 -5.69 30.86 3.40
CA LYS A 240 -6.48 32.06 3.07
C LYS A 240 -6.29 33.21 4.07
N ASP A 241 -6.32 32.88 5.37
CA ASP A 241 -6.32 33.86 6.46
C ASP A 241 -4.94 34.05 7.11
N ILE A 242 -3.91 33.35 6.62
CA ILE A 242 -2.52 33.45 7.09
C ILE A 242 -1.91 34.77 6.60
N ASP A 243 -1.12 35.42 7.46
CA ASP A 243 -0.36 36.61 7.12
C ASP A 243 0.95 36.24 6.40
N TYR A 244 1.18 36.85 5.24
CA TYR A 244 2.38 36.68 4.43
C TYR A 244 3.13 38.00 4.33
N VAL A 245 4.45 37.93 4.39
CA VAL A 245 5.34 39.09 4.29
C VAL A 245 6.20 39.00 3.04
N TYR A 246 6.42 40.16 2.43
CA TYR A 246 7.39 40.38 1.37
C TYR A 246 8.65 40.90 2.03
N VAL A 247 9.73 40.19 1.80
CA VAL A 247 10.99 40.38 2.51
C VAL A 247 12.07 40.65 1.50
N GLU A 248 12.56 41.87 1.48
CA GLU A 248 13.68 42.28 0.66
C GLU A 248 14.99 41.87 1.34
N THR A 249 15.86 41.22 0.58
CA THR A 249 17.21 40.89 1.01
C THR A 249 18.18 41.11 -0.14
N THR A 250 19.30 41.73 0.18
CA THR A 250 20.42 41.86 -0.74
C THR A 250 21.23 40.58 -0.70
N LEU A 251 21.32 39.87 -1.82
CA LEU A 251 22.15 38.68 -1.96
C LEU A 251 23.28 38.96 -2.94
N THR A 252 24.44 38.38 -2.67
CA THR A 252 25.53 38.31 -3.65
C THR A 252 25.24 37.12 -4.56
N ASP A 253 25.10 37.37 -5.86
CA ASP A 253 24.89 36.32 -6.85
C ASP A 253 26.17 35.49 -7.08
N GLU A 254 26.10 34.44 -7.90
CA GLU A 254 27.25 33.57 -8.21
C GLU A 254 28.39 34.30 -8.95
N LYS A 255 28.16 35.52 -9.46
CA LYS A 255 29.14 36.38 -10.13
C LYS A 255 29.72 37.46 -9.22
N GLY A 256 29.26 37.56 -7.97
CA GLY A 256 29.71 38.57 -7.02
C GLY A 256 28.91 39.88 -7.06
N GLU A 257 27.82 39.95 -7.83
CA GLU A 257 26.97 41.14 -7.93
C GLU A 257 25.90 41.13 -6.82
N LEU A 258 25.66 42.30 -6.23
CA LEU A 258 24.59 42.47 -5.24
C LEU A 258 23.27 42.65 -5.97
N LYS A 259 22.32 41.76 -5.70
CA LYS A 259 20.96 41.83 -6.23
C LYS A 259 19.96 41.81 -5.08
N ASP A 260 19.03 42.76 -5.13
CA ASP A 260 17.89 42.75 -4.23
C ASP A 260 16.85 41.77 -4.77
N GLU A 261 16.53 40.75 -3.96
CA GLU A 261 15.45 39.80 -4.22
C GLU A 261 14.39 39.96 -3.14
N ILE A 262 13.12 39.86 -3.55
CA ILE A 262 11.99 39.92 -2.62
C ILE A 262 11.44 38.51 -2.44
N TYR A 263 11.31 38.07 -1.20
CA TYR A 263 10.77 36.75 -0.86
C TYR A 263 9.41 36.85 -0.20
N VAL A 264 8.47 36.01 -0.64
CA VAL A 264 7.16 35.85 -0.01
C VAL A 264 7.16 34.61 0.87
N ILE A 265 6.89 34.80 2.16
CA ILE A 265 6.84 33.76 3.19
C ILE A 265 5.78 34.06 4.23
N ALA A 266 5.26 33.03 4.91
CA ALA A 266 4.36 33.25 6.03
C ALA A 266 5.10 34.00 7.16
N LYS A 267 4.43 35.00 7.74
CA LYS A 267 5.00 35.88 8.77
C LYS A 267 5.54 35.09 9.97
N ASP A 268 4.80 34.09 10.42
CA ASP A 268 5.19 33.21 11.53
C ASP A 268 6.45 32.38 11.23
N ARG A 269 6.77 32.16 9.94
CA ARG A 269 7.93 31.39 9.48
C ARG A 269 9.15 32.26 9.18
N LEU A 270 8.99 33.59 9.20
CA LEU A 270 9.99 34.56 8.77
C LEU A 270 11.36 34.33 9.43
N ALA A 271 11.39 34.30 10.77
CA ALA A 271 12.63 34.18 11.53
C ALA A 271 13.35 32.85 11.24
N GLN A 272 12.61 31.75 11.13
CA GLN A 272 13.20 30.44 10.87
C GLN A 272 13.70 30.29 9.44
N VAL A 273 12.95 30.79 8.44
CA VAL A 273 13.32 30.65 7.03
C VAL A 273 14.49 31.58 6.67
N MET A 274 14.52 32.79 7.21
CA MET A 274 15.60 33.74 6.95
C MET A 274 16.85 33.46 7.78
N GLY A 275 16.72 32.89 8.99
CA GLY A 275 17.84 32.64 9.88
C GLY A 275 18.62 33.93 10.17
N ASP A 276 19.93 33.89 10.00
CA ASP A 276 20.84 35.03 10.26
C ASP A 276 20.94 36.02 9.08
N ARG A 277 20.17 35.83 8.00
CA ARG A 277 20.19 36.75 6.86
C ARG A 277 19.66 38.12 7.27
N LYS A 278 20.28 39.19 6.77
CA LYS A 278 19.77 40.54 6.93
C LYS A 278 18.63 40.77 5.95
N TYR A 279 17.50 41.25 6.44
CA TYR A 279 16.33 41.49 5.60
C TYR A 279 15.51 42.68 6.10
N GLN A 280 14.65 43.18 5.21
CA GLN A 280 13.66 44.20 5.51
C GLN A 280 12.27 43.75 5.05
N ILE A 281 11.26 43.88 5.90
CA ILE A 281 9.87 43.66 5.50
C ILE A 281 9.41 44.90 4.72
N VAL A 282 8.98 44.69 3.49
CA VAL A 282 8.53 45.77 2.58
C VAL A 282 7.02 45.78 2.36
N ARG A 283 6.34 44.65 2.58
CA ARG A 283 4.87 44.52 2.46
C ARG A 283 4.35 43.36 3.32
N GLU A 284 3.13 43.49 3.84
CA GLU A 284 2.38 42.44 4.52
C GLU A 284 1.00 42.31 3.86
N ILE A 285 0.56 41.09 3.60
CA ILE A 285 -0.71 40.77 2.94
C ILE A 285 -1.32 39.49 3.51
N LYS A 286 -2.61 39.25 3.23
CA LYS A 286 -3.25 37.96 3.51
C LYS A 286 -3.02 36.97 2.38
N GLY A 287 -3.12 35.68 2.68
CA GLY A 287 -3.03 34.63 1.66
C GLY A 287 -4.11 34.75 0.57
N SER A 288 -5.27 35.32 0.89
CA SER A 288 -6.30 35.68 -0.09
C SER A 288 -5.81 36.63 -1.19
N ASP A 289 -4.85 37.49 -0.87
CA ASP A 289 -4.31 38.50 -1.81
C ASP A 289 -3.22 37.91 -2.72
N LEU A 290 -2.67 36.74 -2.37
CA LEU A 290 -1.77 35.95 -3.23
C LEU A 290 -2.52 35.09 -4.23
N ALA A 291 -3.77 34.72 -3.93
CA ALA A 291 -4.56 33.82 -4.74
C ALA A 291 -4.75 34.36 -6.17
N GLY A 292 -4.57 33.50 -7.16
CA GLY A 292 -4.70 33.84 -8.58
C GLY A 292 -3.43 34.37 -9.24
N LYS A 293 -2.41 34.81 -8.47
CA LYS A 293 -1.13 35.24 -9.05
C LYS A 293 -0.44 34.06 -9.76
N SER A 294 0.09 34.34 -10.95
CA SER A 294 0.85 33.36 -11.74
C SER A 294 2.34 33.42 -11.38
N TYR A 295 3.02 32.28 -11.51
CA TYR A 295 4.47 32.18 -11.32
C TYR A 295 5.11 31.43 -12.48
N ALA A 296 6.40 31.69 -12.70
CA ALA A 296 7.21 30.93 -13.65
C ALA A 296 7.54 29.55 -13.08
N PRO A 297 7.16 28.45 -13.74
CA PRO A 297 7.58 27.13 -13.29
C PRO A 297 9.09 26.97 -13.44
N MET A 298 9.62 26.21 -12.49
CA MET A 298 11.04 25.89 -12.42
C MET A 298 11.51 24.84 -13.45
N PHE A 299 10.58 24.06 -14.01
CA PHE A 299 10.84 23.07 -15.06
C PHE A 299 9.92 23.34 -16.25
N SER A 300 10.49 23.34 -17.46
CA SER A 300 9.74 23.60 -18.70
C SER A 300 9.14 22.35 -19.35
N TYR A 301 9.49 21.15 -18.89
CA TYR A 301 9.16 19.86 -19.51
C TYR A 301 7.68 19.65 -19.89
N TYR A 302 6.78 20.17 -19.05
CA TYR A 302 5.34 19.98 -19.20
C TYR A 302 4.60 21.27 -19.61
N GLN A 303 5.32 22.38 -19.78
CA GLN A 303 4.73 23.66 -20.18
C GLN A 303 4.26 23.67 -21.62
N GLU A 304 4.90 22.92 -22.52
CA GLU A 304 4.54 22.91 -23.95
C GLU A 304 3.57 21.76 -24.31
N LYS A 305 3.34 20.84 -23.37
CA LYS A 305 2.42 19.71 -23.56
C LYS A 305 0.96 20.18 -23.55
N ASP A 306 0.12 19.42 -24.26
CA ASP A 306 -1.33 19.56 -24.22
C ASP A 306 -1.87 18.87 -22.96
N LEU A 307 -1.93 19.62 -21.86
CA LEU A 307 -2.45 19.16 -20.58
C LEU A 307 -3.91 19.61 -20.43
N LYS A 308 -4.77 18.72 -19.96
CA LYS A 308 -6.12 19.09 -19.57
C LYS A 308 -6.07 20.15 -18.46
N ASN A 309 -6.90 21.19 -18.59
CA ASN A 309 -7.01 22.33 -17.67
C ASN A 309 -5.71 23.13 -17.46
N LYS A 310 -4.84 23.18 -18.48
CA LYS A 310 -3.54 23.90 -18.46
C LYS A 310 -3.66 25.35 -18.01
N GLU A 311 -4.75 26.02 -18.36
CA GLU A 311 -5.07 27.41 -18.03
C GLU A 311 -5.16 27.68 -16.52
N ASN A 312 -5.39 26.64 -15.72
CA ASN A 312 -5.42 26.71 -14.25
C ASN A 312 -4.06 26.38 -13.62
N GLY A 313 -3.07 25.97 -14.41
CA GLY A 313 -1.72 25.66 -13.94
C GLY A 313 -0.90 26.90 -13.57
N TRP A 314 0.14 26.66 -12.78
CA TRP A 314 1.20 27.60 -12.39
C TRP A 314 0.69 28.90 -11.78
N LYS A 315 -0.33 28.76 -10.93
CA LYS A 315 -0.94 29.83 -10.14
C LYS A 315 -0.96 29.47 -8.65
N ILE A 316 -1.15 30.49 -7.82
CA ILE A 316 -1.32 30.33 -6.37
C ILE A 316 -2.81 30.16 -6.05
N TYR A 317 -3.13 29.16 -5.23
CA TYR A 317 -4.49 28.87 -4.76
C TYR A 317 -4.56 28.89 -3.23
N THR A 318 -5.74 29.18 -2.68
CA THR A 318 -5.97 29.04 -1.25
C THR A 318 -6.30 27.60 -0.89
N ALA A 319 -5.73 27.09 0.20
CA ALA A 319 -6.08 25.79 0.76
C ALA A 319 -6.07 25.77 2.29
N ASP A 320 -7.02 25.05 2.88
CA ASP A 320 -7.25 25.04 4.33
C ASP A 320 -6.26 24.14 5.09
N PHE A 321 -5.56 23.24 4.38
CA PHE A 321 -4.55 22.34 4.97
C PHE A 321 -3.18 23.02 5.19
N VAL A 322 -2.98 24.23 4.68
CA VAL A 322 -1.71 24.95 4.82
C VAL A 322 -1.54 25.42 6.27
N THR A 323 -0.41 25.10 6.88
CA THR A 323 -0.08 25.51 8.26
C THR A 323 1.22 26.31 8.32
N THR A 324 1.46 26.98 9.46
CA THR A 324 2.71 27.69 9.77
C THR A 324 3.57 26.94 10.80
N GLN A 325 3.38 25.62 10.96
CA GLN A 325 4.18 24.80 11.88
C GLN A 325 5.56 24.47 11.31
N ASP A 326 5.63 24.15 10.01
CA ASP A 326 6.84 23.72 9.31
C ASP A 326 6.98 24.43 7.95
N GLY A 327 8.18 24.36 7.36
CA GLY A 327 8.48 24.95 6.06
C GLY A 327 8.33 26.48 6.02
N THR A 328 7.74 26.99 4.94
CA THR A 328 7.59 28.43 4.66
C THR A 328 6.16 28.95 4.82
N GLY A 329 5.20 28.06 5.12
CA GLY A 329 3.76 28.36 5.07
C GLY A 329 3.20 28.46 3.64
N ILE A 330 3.95 28.00 2.64
CA ILE A 330 3.53 27.85 1.24
C ILE A 330 3.88 26.43 0.80
N VAL A 331 2.91 25.74 0.20
CA VAL A 331 3.03 24.34 -0.20
C VAL A 331 3.10 24.25 -1.72
N HIS A 332 4.06 23.51 -2.25
CA HIS A 332 4.10 23.19 -3.68
C HIS A 332 3.10 22.06 -3.97
N ILE A 333 2.36 22.15 -5.08
CA ILE A 333 1.26 21.22 -5.38
C ILE A 333 1.61 20.36 -6.59
N ALA A 334 1.67 19.06 -6.37
CA ALA A 334 1.88 18.01 -7.37
C ALA A 334 0.78 16.93 -7.24
N PRO A 335 -0.39 17.10 -7.91
CA PRO A 335 -1.60 16.29 -7.70
C PRO A 335 -1.42 14.77 -7.88
N ALA A 336 -0.39 14.33 -8.60
CA ALA A 336 -0.11 12.92 -8.80
C ALA A 336 0.57 12.25 -7.59
N PHE A 337 1.05 13.00 -6.60
CA PHE A 337 1.91 12.48 -5.53
C PHE A 337 1.53 12.94 -4.11
N GLY A 338 0.34 13.50 -3.91
CA GLY A 338 -0.17 13.93 -2.61
C GLY A 338 -1.70 13.76 -2.52
N GLU A 339 -2.23 13.42 -1.35
CA GLU A 339 -3.70 13.31 -1.14
C GLU A 339 -4.34 14.70 -1.19
N ASP A 340 -3.87 15.63 -0.35
CA ASP A 340 -4.32 17.03 -0.31
C ASP A 340 -4.12 17.74 -1.66
N ASP A 341 -2.96 17.52 -2.30
CA ASP A 341 -2.64 18.03 -3.64
C ASP A 341 -3.64 17.56 -4.69
N MET A 342 -4.05 16.28 -4.64
CA MET A 342 -5.00 15.70 -5.57
C MET A 342 -6.41 16.26 -5.34
N GLU A 343 -6.82 16.43 -4.09
CA GLU A 343 -8.10 17.02 -3.74
C GLU A 343 -8.20 18.48 -4.19
N LEU A 344 -7.15 19.28 -3.92
CA LEU A 344 -7.05 20.65 -4.42
C LEU A 344 -7.03 20.67 -5.96
N GLY A 345 -6.27 19.77 -6.57
CA GLY A 345 -6.21 19.59 -8.02
C GLY A 345 -7.56 19.31 -8.66
N LYS A 346 -8.38 18.46 -8.03
CA LYS A 346 -9.76 18.19 -8.48
C LYS A 346 -10.66 19.41 -8.29
N LYS A 347 -10.60 20.06 -7.12
CA LYS A 347 -11.44 21.21 -6.76
C LYS A 347 -11.20 22.42 -7.67
N MET A 348 -9.94 22.72 -7.94
CA MET A 348 -9.52 23.86 -8.77
C MET A 348 -9.31 23.50 -10.24
N GLN A 349 -9.60 22.25 -10.62
CA GLN A 349 -9.39 21.74 -11.98
C GLN A 349 -7.98 22.03 -12.48
N LEU A 350 -6.96 21.64 -11.71
CA LEU A 350 -5.55 21.84 -12.07
C LEU A 350 -5.10 20.85 -13.16
N PRO A 351 -3.98 21.16 -13.85
CA PRO A 351 -3.30 20.19 -14.71
C PRO A 351 -2.84 18.98 -13.90
N PHE A 352 -2.73 17.83 -14.58
CA PHE A 352 -2.27 16.60 -13.97
C PHE A 352 -0.96 16.14 -14.60
N VAL A 353 0.13 16.22 -13.84
CA VAL A 353 1.47 15.78 -14.25
C VAL A 353 1.89 14.60 -13.39
N GLN A 354 2.11 13.46 -14.03
CA GLN A 354 2.62 12.24 -13.39
C GLN A 354 3.91 11.81 -14.10
N HIS A 355 5.03 12.42 -13.71
CA HIS A 355 6.35 12.25 -14.34
C HIS A 355 7.11 11.00 -13.89
N VAL A 356 6.54 10.23 -12.97
CA VAL A 356 7.15 9.00 -12.43
C VAL A 356 6.27 7.82 -12.82
N GLY A 357 6.87 6.74 -13.29
CA GLY A 357 6.20 5.45 -13.49
C GLY A 357 5.89 4.76 -12.17
N MET A 358 5.04 3.72 -12.21
CA MET A 358 4.75 2.94 -11.00
C MET A 358 5.98 2.18 -10.47
N ASP A 359 6.98 1.97 -11.32
CA ASP A 359 8.31 1.41 -10.99
C ASP A 359 9.23 2.41 -10.28
N GLY A 360 8.75 3.64 -10.04
CA GLY A 360 9.53 4.71 -9.41
C GLY A 360 10.55 5.36 -10.34
N ILE A 361 10.52 5.06 -11.64
CA ILE A 361 11.44 5.61 -12.63
C ILE A 361 10.84 6.88 -13.24
N ILE A 362 11.66 7.93 -13.36
CA ILE A 362 11.26 9.18 -14.02
C ILE A 362 11.12 8.95 -15.53
N LYS A 363 9.98 9.40 -16.09
CA LYS A 363 9.61 9.26 -17.50
C LYS A 363 10.40 10.19 -18.41
N GLU A 364 10.38 9.89 -19.71
CA GLU A 364 11.20 10.55 -20.75
C GLU A 364 10.94 12.05 -20.90
N GLU A 365 9.75 12.53 -20.53
CA GLU A 365 9.42 13.94 -20.64
C GLU A 365 10.28 14.80 -19.70
N ALA A 366 10.73 14.28 -18.56
CA ALA A 366 11.61 14.97 -17.64
C ALA A 366 13.09 14.70 -18.01
N THR A 367 13.51 15.32 -19.11
CA THR A 367 14.74 14.99 -19.85
C THR A 367 16.01 14.89 -18.99
N ASP A 368 16.25 15.86 -18.11
CA ASP A 368 17.48 15.89 -17.29
C ASP A 368 17.56 14.77 -16.25
N PHE A 369 16.43 14.12 -15.93
CA PHE A 369 16.32 13.10 -14.89
C PHE A 369 15.76 11.77 -15.40
N PHE A 370 15.58 11.63 -16.71
CA PHE A 370 15.00 10.44 -17.32
C PHE A 370 15.76 9.17 -16.89
N GLY A 371 15.01 8.14 -16.50
CA GLY A 371 15.58 6.85 -16.11
C GLY A 371 16.09 6.80 -14.66
N LEU A 372 16.14 7.93 -13.94
CA LEU A 372 16.49 7.92 -12.51
C LEU A 372 15.33 7.36 -11.68
N ASN A 373 15.65 6.56 -10.66
CA ASN A 373 14.68 6.07 -9.69
C ASN A 373 14.51 7.09 -8.56
N VAL A 374 13.30 7.53 -8.23
CA VAL A 374 13.08 8.62 -7.27
C VAL A 374 13.49 8.29 -5.83
N LYS A 375 13.43 7.01 -5.42
CA LYS A 375 13.85 6.52 -4.09
C LYS A 375 14.59 5.19 -4.26
N PRO A 376 15.82 5.19 -4.81
CA PRO A 376 16.53 3.96 -5.12
C PRO A 376 16.91 3.22 -3.84
N VAL A 377 16.81 1.89 -3.89
CA VAL A 377 17.14 1.02 -2.76
C VAL A 377 18.61 1.21 -2.36
N GLY A 378 18.86 1.40 -1.06
CA GLY A 378 20.20 1.60 -0.51
C GLY A 378 20.72 3.04 -0.57
N ASN A 379 20.11 3.92 -1.37
CA ASN A 379 20.42 5.35 -1.37
C ASN A 379 19.19 6.18 -1.77
N HIS A 380 18.21 6.25 -0.86
CA HIS A 380 16.92 6.89 -1.11
C HIS A 380 17.02 8.40 -1.40
N GLN A 381 18.18 9.03 -1.19
CA GLN A 381 18.41 10.46 -1.43
C GLN A 381 19.07 10.75 -2.79
N ALA A 382 19.50 9.74 -3.54
CA ALA A 382 20.35 9.93 -4.73
C ALA A 382 19.72 10.89 -5.77
N THR A 383 18.45 10.67 -6.10
CA THR A 383 17.74 11.48 -7.10
C THR A 383 17.37 12.86 -6.54
N ASP A 384 17.03 12.94 -5.25
CA ASP A 384 16.80 14.23 -4.58
C ASP A 384 18.06 15.11 -4.63
N ILE A 385 19.26 14.53 -4.51
CA ILE A 385 20.54 15.24 -4.64
C ILE A 385 20.72 15.80 -6.05
N GLU A 386 20.45 15.03 -7.10
CA GLU A 386 20.58 15.51 -8.48
C GLU A 386 19.60 16.63 -8.80
N ILE A 387 18.38 16.54 -8.27
CA ILE A 387 17.39 17.61 -8.42
C ILE A 387 17.86 18.86 -7.69
N ILE A 388 18.30 18.75 -6.43
CA ILE A 388 18.84 19.89 -5.68
C ILE A 388 20.04 20.54 -6.40
N LYS A 389 20.92 19.76 -7.04
CA LYS A 389 22.01 20.29 -7.87
C LYS A 389 21.47 21.09 -9.06
N TYR A 390 20.45 20.59 -9.75
CA TYR A 390 19.78 21.34 -10.81
C TYR A 390 19.19 22.65 -10.27
N LEU A 391 18.50 22.60 -9.13
CA LEU A 391 17.90 23.79 -8.52
C LEU A 391 18.95 24.86 -8.19
N SER A 392 20.11 24.43 -7.69
CA SER A 392 21.23 25.32 -7.39
C SER A 392 21.80 25.96 -8.67
N ARG A 393 22.08 25.14 -9.69
CA ARG A 393 22.66 25.61 -10.97
C ARG A 393 21.76 26.60 -11.72
N ASN A 394 20.45 26.50 -11.52
CA ASN A 394 19.46 27.39 -12.13
C ASN A 394 19.03 28.54 -11.21
N ASN A 395 19.72 28.74 -10.07
CA ASN A 395 19.42 29.79 -9.08
C ASN A 395 17.95 29.81 -8.59
N VAL A 396 17.32 28.63 -8.53
CA VAL A 396 15.95 28.45 -8.00
C VAL A 396 15.94 27.78 -6.62
N LEU A 397 17.10 27.38 -6.10
CA LEU A 397 17.26 26.87 -4.73
C LEU A 397 17.49 28.03 -3.75
N PHE A 398 16.71 28.09 -2.67
CA PHE A 398 16.90 29.07 -1.58
C PHE A 398 17.70 28.50 -0.41
N SER A 399 17.37 27.28 0.03
CA SER A 399 18.10 26.55 1.07
C SER A 399 17.88 25.04 0.93
N LYS A 400 18.77 24.26 1.55
CA LYS A 400 18.62 22.81 1.69
C LYS A 400 19.05 22.39 3.09
N GLU A 401 18.31 21.46 3.69
CA GLU A 401 18.55 21.00 5.06
C GLU A 401 18.29 19.51 5.19
N LYS A 402 19.03 18.84 6.08
CA LYS A 402 18.72 17.45 6.45
C LYS A 402 17.53 17.45 7.40
N TYR A 403 16.51 16.69 7.06
CA TYR A 403 15.29 16.57 7.85
C TYR A 403 15.09 15.12 8.28
N GLU A 404 14.86 14.89 9.57
CA GLU A 404 14.65 13.56 10.14
C GLU A 404 13.18 13.40 10.52
N HIS A 405 12.52 12.39 9.95
CA HIS A 405 11.08 12.18 10.12
C HIS A 405 10.68 10.72 9.95
N SER A 406 9.45 10.41 10.35
CA SER A 406 8.87 9.08 10.14
C SER A 406 8.31 8.97 8.72
N TYR A 407 8.81 8.00 7.96
CA TYR A 407 8.44 7.79 6.56
C TYR A 407 7.97 6.35 6.33
N PRO A 408 6.91 6.14 5.52
CA PRO A 408 6.35 4.82 5.29
C PRO A 408 7.23 3.98 4.35
N HIS A 409 7.53 2.74 4.74
CA HIS A 409 8.23 1.75 3.94
C HIS A 409 7.33 0.53 3.68
N CYS A 410 7.61 -0.19 2.60
CA CYS A 410 6.92 -1.44 2.33
C CYS A 410 7.24 -2.45 3.44
N TRP A 411 6.22 -2.96 4.14
CA TRP A 411 6.38 -3.90 5.26
C TRP A 411 7.08 -5.22 4.88
N ARG A 412 7.23 -5.52 3.58
CA ARG A 412 7.82 -6.76 3.07
C ARG A 412 9.22 -6.58 2.50
N CYS A 413 9.44 -5.52 1.73
CA CYS A 413 10.70 -5.28 1.02
C CYS A 413 11.49 -4.08 1.52
N GLU A 414 10.98 -3.36 2.52
CA GLU A 414 11.61 -2.22 3.18
C GLU A 414 11.92 -1.05 2.22
N THR A 415 11.38 -1.07 1.01
CA THR A 415 11.53 0.03 0.05
C THR A 415 10.66 1.21 0.49
N PRO A 416 11.17 2.46 0.47
CA PRO A 416 10.36 3.65 0.73
C PRO A 416 9.13 3.69 -0.19
N LEU A 417 7.96 3.93 0.40
CA LEU A 417 6.72 4.03 -0.38
C LEU A 417 6.62 5.40 -1.06
N LEU A 418 5.90 5.45 -2.17
CA LEU A 418 5.56 6.69 -2.87
C LEU A 418 4.07 6.96 -2.69
N ASN A 419 3.70 8.18 -2.35
CA ASN A 419 2.36 8.67 -2.62
C ASN A 419 2.21 8.80 -4.13
N TYR A 420 1.19 8.17 -4.69
CA TYR A 420 1.04 8.01 -6.12
C TYR A 420 -0.43 7.87 -6.50
N ALA A 421 -0.88 8.68 -7.45
CA ALA A 421 -2.23 8.62 -8.00
C ALA A 421 -2.35 7.43 -8.97
N THR A 422 -3.20 6.46 -8.62
CA THR A 422 -3.47 5.30 -9.47
C THR A 422 -4.88 4.78 -9.22
N SER A 423 -5.35 3.85 -10.06
CA SER A 423 -6.63 3.18 -9.85
C SER A 423 -6.47 1.96 -8.94
N SER A 424 -7.49 1.71 -8.13
CA SER A 424 -7.66 0.44 -7.43
C SER A 424 -9.15 0.13 -7.27
N TRP A 425 -9.45 -1.14 -7.03
CA TRP A 425 -10.76 -1.58 -6.60
C TRP A 425 -10.87 -1.50 -5.08
N PHE A 426 -11.99 -0.97 -4.62
CA PHE A 426 -12.27 -0.77 -3.21
C PHE A 426 -13.53 -1.50 -2.77
N VAL A 427 -13.53 -1.91 -1.50
CA VAL A 427 -14.75 -2.18 -0.75
C VAL A 427 -15.13 -0.92 0.00
N ASP A 428 -16.37 -0.46 -0.19
CA ASP A 428 -17.01 0.65 0.53
C ASP A 428 -17.33 0.21 1.97
N VAL A 429 -16.32 0.33 2.82
CA VAL A 429 -16.39 -0.04 4.24
C VAL A 429 -17.27 0.95 4.99
N LEU A 430 -17.29 2.22 4.56
CA LEU A 430 -18.05 3.27 5.20
C LEU A 430 -19.56 2.97 5.20
N LYS A 431 -20.12 2.44 4.11
CA LYS A 431 -21.53 1.98 4.04
C LYS A 431 -21.90 0.91 5.07
N ILE A 432 -20.94 0.07 5.48
CA ILE A 432 -21.19 -1.07 6.39
C ILE A 432 -20.62 -0.86 7.80
N LYS A 433 -19.89 0.24 8.02
CA LYS A 433 -19.15 0.53 9.25
C LYS A 433 -20.03 0.51 10.50
N ALA A 434 -21.20 1.16 10.45
CA ALA A 434 -22.13 1.21 11.58
C ALA A 434 -22.56 -0.20 12.03
N ARG A 435 -22.93 -1.06 11.07
CA ARG A 435 -23.28 -2.46 11.35
C ARG A 435 -22.09 -3.27 11.86
N ALA A 436 -20.89 -3.04 11.31
CA ALA A 436 -19.68 -3.72 11.73
C ALA A 436 -19.31 -3.40 13.18
N LEU A 437 -19.37 -2.12 13.56
CA LEU A 437 -19.16 -1.66 14.94
C LEU A 437 -20.18 -2.28 15.91
N GLU A 438 -21.47 -2.30 15.53
CA GLU A 438 -22.51 -2.89 16.37
C GLU A 438 -22.34 -4.40 16.55
N THR A 439 -21.90 -5.10 15.50
CA THR A 439 -21.61 -6.52 15.57
C THR A 439 -20.36 -6.80 16.42
N ALA A 440 -19.33 -5.96 16.32
CA ALA A 440 -18.10 -6.06 17.08
C ALA A 440 -18.32 -5.95 18.60
N LYS A 441 -19.31 -5.15 19.04
CA LYS A 441 -19.68 -5.05 20.47
C LYS A 441 -20.15 -6.38 21.08
N LYS A 442 -20.63 -7.32 20.27
CA LYS A 442 -21.10 -8.64 20.74
C LYS A 442 -19.94 -9.64 20.93
N ILE A 443 -18.75 -9.30 20.44
CA ILE A 443 -17.57 -10.15 20.53
C ILE A 443 -16.96 -10.04 21.93
N SER A 444 -16.61 -11.19 22.50
CA SER A 444 -15.85 -11.28 23.76
C SER A 444 -14.36 -11.31 23.44
N TRP A 445 -13.59 -10.43 24.08
CA TRP A 445 -12.14 -10.30 23.87
C TRP A 445 -11.39 -10.64 25.16
N THR A 446 -10.27 -11.33 24.99
CA THR A 446 -9.31 -11.58 26.06
C THR A 446 -7.92 -11.14 25.59
N PRO A 447 -7.30 -10.11 26.20
CA PRO A 447 -7.82 -9.30 27.31
C PRO A 447 -8.90 -8.29 26.89
N ALA A 448 -9.81 -7.95 27.80
CA ALA A 448 -11.01 -7.16 27.50
C ALA A 448 -10.74 -5.76 26.93
N HIS A 449 -9.67 -5.09 27.38
CA HIS A 449 -9.34 -3.72 26.94
C HIS A 449 -8.99 -3.62 25.45
N ILE A 450 -8.68 -4.73 24.76
CA ILE A 450 -8.39 -4.72 23.31
C ILE A 450 -9.65 -4.38 22.51
N LYS A 451 -10.82 -4.80 23.00
CA LYS A 451 -12.12 -4.60 22.35
C LYS A 451 -12.42 -3.13 22.08
N GLU A 452 -12.36 -2.31 23.11
CA GLU A 452 -12.66 -0.87 23.05
C GLU A 452 -11.39 -0.04 22.80
N GLY A 453 -10.21 -0.60 23.11
CA GLY A 453 -8.92 0.00 22.85
C GLY A 453 -8.47 -0.19 21.40
N ARG A 454 -7.46 -1.04 21.18
CA ARG A 454 -6.77 -1.16 19.89
C ARG A 454 -7.71 -1.52 18.73
N PHE A 455 -8.60 -2.51 18.91
CA PHE A 455 -9.50 -2.95 17.85
C PHE A 455 -10.66 -1.96 17.64
N GLY A 456 -11.29 -1.49 18.72
CA GLY A 456 -12.41 -0.55 18.68
C GLY A 456 -12.04 0.76 18.01
N LYS A 457 -10.96 1.41 18.47
CA LYS A 457 -10.47 2.68 17.89
C LYS A 457 -10.05 2.53 16.42
N TRP A 458 -9.45 1.39 16.05
CA TRP A 458 -9.12 1.11 14.65
C TRP A 458 -10.36 0.96 13.77
N MET A 459 -11.39 0.23 14.24
CA MET A 459 -12.67 0.11 13.56
C MET A 459 -13.41 1.44 13.43
N GLU A 460 -13.36 2.29 14.47
CA GLU A 460 -13.90 3.66 14.44
C GLU A 460 -13.19 4.55 13.41
N GLY A 461 -11.89 4.32 13.19
CA GLY A 461 -11.09 4.99 12.17
C GLY A 461 -11.14 4.35 10.78
N ALA A 462 -11.90 3.26 10.59
CA ALA A 462 -11.89 2.51 9.34
C ALA A 462 -12.31 3.36 8.13
N ARG A 463 -11.55 3.20 7.04
CA ARG A 463 -11.76 3.79 5.71
C ARG A 463 -12.00 2.66 4.69
N ASP A 464 -12.30 3.04 3.45
CA ASP A 464 -12.50 2.08 2.36
C ASP A 464 -11.27 1.25 2.06
N TRP A 465 -11.50 -0.03 1.83
CA TRP A 465 -10.45 -1.03 1.76
C TRP A 465 -10.00 -1.25 0.32
N SER A 466 -8.73 -0.95 0.03
CA SER A 466 -8.08 -1.28 -1.26
C SER A 466 -7.85 -2.79 -1.37
N ILE A 467 -8.58 -3.44 -2.28
CA ILE A 467 -8.52 -4.90 -2.47
C ILE A 467 -7.77 -5.35 -3.72
N SER A 468 -7.54 -4.47 -4.70
CA SER A 468 -6.75 -4.85 -5.88
C SER A 468 -5.25 -4.73 -5.65
N ARG A 469 -4.47 -5.64 -6.25
CA ARG A 469 -3.02 -5.64 -6.27
C ARG A 469 -2.54 -5.98 -7.68
N GLN A 470 -1.53 -5.27 -8.18
CA GLN A 470 -1.02 -5.44 -9.55
C GLN A 470 0.04 -6.56 -9.63
N ARG A 471 -0.32 -7.77 -9.19
CA ARG A 471 0.59 -8.92 -8.93
C ARG A 471 0.17 -10.21 -9.68
N PHE A 472 0.90 -11.30 -9.49
CA PHE A 472 0.82 -12.49 -10.35
C PHE A 472 0.20 -13.73 -9.66
N TRP A 473 0.59 -13.98 -8.41
CA TRP A 473 0.23 -15.17 -7.63
C TRP A 473 -0.82 -14.85 -6.55
N ALA A 474 -2.07 -14.78 -6.97
CA ALA A 474 -3.23 -14.56 -6.12
C ALA A 474 -4.53 -15.06 -6.77
N SER A 475 -5.62 -15.08 -6.00
CA SER A 475 -6.97 -15.17 -6.54
C SER A 475 -7.27 -13.93 -7.40
N VAL A 476 -7.68 -14.14 -8.65
CA VAL A 476 -7.96 -13.05 -9.59
C VAL A 476 -9.28 -12.36 -9.28
N ILE A 477 -9.36 -11.05 -9.55
CA ILE A 477 -10.62 -10.29 -9.45
C ILE A 477 -11.51 -10.67 -10.65
N PRO A 478 -12.74 -11.17 -10.45
CA PRO A 478 -13.55 -11.74 -11.53
C PRO A 478 -14.32 -10.68 -12.33
N ILE A 479 -13.65 -9.63 -12.80
CA ILE A 479 -14.24 -8.55 -13.61
C ILE A 479 -13.71 -8.62 -15.04
N TRP A 480 -14.62 -8.75 -15.99
CA TRP A 480 -14.34 -8.61 -17.42
C TRP A 480 -14.90 -7.28 -17.92
N LYS A 481 -14.06 -6.49 -18.58
CA LYS A 481 -14.44 -5.19 -19.15
C LYS A 481 -14.37 -5.26 -20.67
N CYS A 482 -15.38 -4.76 -21.36
CA CYS A 482 -15.36 -4.64 -22.80
C CYS A 482 -14.51 -3.45 -23.25
N ASP A 483 -13.51 -3.68 -24.10
CA ASP A 483 -12.64 -2.62 -24.61
C ASP A 483 -13.34 -1.60 -25.51
N LYS A 484 -14.53 -1.92 -26.04
CA LYS A 484 -15.28 -1.06 -26.96
C LYS A 484 -16.29 -0.16 -26.26
N CYS A 485 -17.11 -0.73 -25.37
CA CYS A 485 -18.21 0.01 -24.73
C CYS A 485 -18.01 0.23 -23.23
N GLY A 486 -16.93 -0.30 -22.64
CA GLY A 486 -16.64 -0.18 -21.22
C GLY A 486 -17.53 -1.03 -20.30
N GLU A 487 -18.46 -1.81 -20.85
CA GLU A 487 -19.36 -2.68 -20.05
C GLU A 487 -18.54 -3.64 -19.20
N MET A 488 -18.85 -3.70 -17.91
CA MET A 488 -18.23 -4.62 -16.96
C MET A 488 -19.18 -5.77 -16.63
N LYS A 489 -18.65 -6.99 -16.64
CA LYS A 489 -19.35 -8.20 -16.19
C LYS A 489 -18.55 -8.87 -15.08
N VAL A 490 -19.24 -9.19 -13.99
CA VAL A 490 -18.65 -9.83 -12.80
C VAL A 490 -19.19 -11.24 -12.67
N PHE A 491 -18.30 -12.22 -12.51
CA PHE A 491 -18.66 -13.63 -12.35
C PHE A 491 -18.54 -14.06 -10.89
N GLY A 492 -19.57 -14.75 -10.39
CA GLY A 492 -19.55 -15.35 -9.06
C GLY A 492 -19.23 -16.85 -9.07
N GLU A 493 -19.40 -17.50 -10.22
CA GLU A 493 -19.23 -18.94 -10.40
C GLU A 493 -18.45 -19.20 -11.69
N VAL A 494 -17.57 -20.21 -11.69
CA VAL A 494 -16.74 -20.52 -12.85
C VAL A 494 -17.58 -21.07 -14.00
N ALA A 495 -18.62 -21.84 -13.68
CA ALA A 495 -19.55 -22.39 -14.66
C ALA A 495 -20.21 -21.31 -15.55
N GLU A 496 -20.51 -20.13 -15.00
CA GLU A 496 -21.05 -19.00 -15.77
C GLU A 496 -20.04 -18.48 -16.81
N LEU A 497 -18.76 -18.43 -16.43
CA LEU A 497 -17.67 -17.99 -17.29
C LEU A 497 -17.35 -19.03 -18.37
N GLU A 498 -17.32 -20.32 -18.03
CA GLU A 498 -17.14 -21.40 -19.00
C GLU A 498 -18.26 -21.39 -20.05
N LYS A 499 -19.52 -21.21 -19.61
CA LYS A 499 -20.68 -21.18 -20.50
C LYS A 499 -20.62 -20.05 -21.52
N ILE A 500 -20.17 -18.85 -21.12
CA ILE A 500 -20.13 -17.69 -22.03
C ILE A 500 -18.87 -17.64 -22.90
N SER A 501 -17.74 -18.12 -22.38
CA SER A 501 -16.48 -18.16 -23.13
C SER A 501 -16.36 -19.38 -24.05
N GLY A 502 -17.07 -20.47 -23.73
CA GLY A 502 -16.91 -21.77 -24.40
C GLY A 502 -15.58 -22.45 -24.05
N GLN A 503 -14.83 -21.94 -23.07
CA GLN A 503 -13.54 -22.47 -22.64
C GLN A 503 -13.70 -23.19 -21.30
N LYS A 504 -13.01 -24.32 -21.14
CA LYS A 504 -12.95 -25.04 -19.87
C LYS A 504 -11.87 -24.41 -18.98
N ILE A 505 -12.18 -24.18 -17.71
CA ILE A 505 -11.31 -23.52 -16.75
C ILE A 505 -10.89 -24.53 -15.70
N THR A 506 -9.60 -24.85 -15.71
CA THR A 506 -9.01 -25.85 -14.82
C THR A 506 -8.43 -25.26 -13.54
N ASP A 507 -8.18 -23.94 -13.54
CA ASP A 507 -7.52 -23.21 -12.46
C ASP A 507 -7.88 -21.71 -12.56
N LEU A 508 -7.95 -21.01 -11.42
CA LEU A 508 -8.37 -19.60 -11.34
C LEU A 508 -7.22 -18.60 -11.14
N HIS A 509 -5.97 -19.02 -11.34
CA HIS A 509 -4.82 -18.13 -11.32
C HIS A 509 -4.69 -17.36 -12.63
N LYS A 510 -4.00 -16.21 -12.54
CA LYS A 510 -3.80 -15.23 -13.61
C LYS A 510 -3.42 -15.83 -14.97
N HIS A 511 -2.40 -16.69 -14.99
CA HIS A 511 -1.84 -17.26 -16.22
C HIS A 511 -2.83 -18.13 -17.01
N ILE A 512 -3.92 -18.59 -16.39
CA ILE A 512 -5.00 -19.33 -17.07
C ILE A 512 -6.16 -18.38 -17.40
N VAL A 513 -6.64 -17.63 -16.42
CA VAL A 513 -7.88 -16.85 -16.54
C VAL A 513 -7.73 -15.63 -17.48
N ASP A 514 -6.54 -15.02 -17.55
CA ASP A 514 -6.31 -13.86 -18.44
C ASP A 514 -6.53 -14.21 -19.92
N GLY A 515 -6.34 -15.47 -20.32
CA GLY A 515 -6.59 -15.95 -21.68
C GLY A 515 -8.07 -16.14 -22.02
N VAL A 516 -8.96 -16.13 -21.01
CA VAL A 516 -10.39 -16.42 -21.17
C VAL A 516 -11.13 -15.14 -21.57
N THR A 517 -11.56 -15.08 -22.83
CA THR A 517 -12.32 -13.95 -23.39
C THR A 517 -13.63 -14.42 -24.01
N PHE A 518 -14.59 -13.50 -24.14
CA PHE A 518 -15.90 -13.77 -24.75
C PHE A 518 -16.44 -12.53 -25.46
N LYS A 519 -17.40 -12.72 -26.38
CA LYS A 519 -18.04 -11.61 -27.11
C LYS A 519 -18.93 -10.79 -26.17
N CYS A 520 -18.80 -9.47 -26.19
CA CYS A 520 -19.69 -8.58 -25.45
C CYS A 520 -21.14 -8.77 -25.92
N GLY A 521 -22.07 -8.88 -24.97
CA GLY A 521 -23.50 -9.07 -25.26
C GLY A 521 -24.25 -7.80 -25.66
N LYS A 522 -23.62 -6.61 -25.58
CA LYS A 522 -24.17 -5.35 -26.07
C LYS A 522 -23.71 -5.08 -27.50
N THR A 523 -24.54 -4.41 -28.29
CA THR A 523 -24.17 -3.91 -29.62
C THR A 523 -23.11 -2.82 -29.45
N CYS A 524 -21.83 -3.20 -29.45
CA CYS A 524 -20.72 -2.26 -29.40
C CYS A 524 -20.63 -1.57 -30.77
N LEU A 525 -21.13 -0.33 -30.88
CA LEU A 525 -20.82 0.52 -32.03
C LEU A 525 -19.29 0.73 -32.08
N PRO A 526 -18.65 0.68 -33.25
CA PRO A 526 -17.25 1.05 -33.36
C PRO A 526 -17.08 2.49 -32.87
N ALA A 527 -16.10 2.72 -31.99
CA ALA A 527 -15.72 4.07 -31.60
C ALA A 527 -15.35 4.85 -32.87
N GLY A 528 -16.07 5.93 -33.12
CA GLY A 528 -15.82 6.83 -34.25
C GLY A 528 -14.59 7.69 -34.04
#